data_AF-A0A969F8S9-F1
#
_entry.id   AF-A0A969F8S9-F1
#
_cell.length_a   1.000
_cell.length_b   1.000
_cell.length_c   1.000
_cell.angle_alpha   90.00
_cell.angle_beta   90.00
_cell.angle_gamma   90.00
#
_symmetry.space_group_name_H-M   'P 1'
#
loop_
_entity.id
_entity.type
_entity.pdbx_description
1 polymer ?
#
loop_
_entity_poly.entity_id
_entity_poly.type
_entity_poly.pdbx_seq_one_letter_code
_entity_poly.pdbx_strand_id
1 'polypeptide(L)'
;MGHKTMQNRAQRTHAPENGLITWVKGNKGLLALLLGMVLLPFLIALADGQPLHEVLRNESGNAKFFQGLLIEVFILAIFALSYDLVLGITGILSFGHAMFFAAGAYFTGIAFKSLEWGVGQTLLGLVVVGVVQALLFGLVLWRVQGITFALVTLGIAAVFQIIVMSSELQGWTGADVGLQGGDCARIFEHQQ
;
A
#
# COMPACT_ATOMS: atom_id res chain seq x y z
N MET A 1 13.98 28.25 -60.41
CA MET A 1 15.06 27.83 -59.49
C MET A 1 14.57 27.75 -58.02
N GLY A 2 13.44 27.08 -57.72
CA GLY A 2 12.80 27.22 -56.39
C GLY A 2 11.91 26.07 -55.93
N HIS A 3 12.15 24.84 -56.41
CA HIS A 3 11.25 23.71 -56.15
C HIS A 3 11.86 22.57 -55.30
N LYS A 4 13.11 22.67 -54.86
CA LYS A 4 13.80 21.60 -54.10
C LYS A 4 13.91 21.85 -52.59
N THR A 5 13.55 23.04 -52.09
CA THR A 5 13.79 23.44 -50.70
C THR A 5 12.67 23.07 -49.71
N MET A 6 11.49 22.65 -50.19
CA MET A 6 10.33 22.36 -49.32
C MET A 6 10.19 20.88 -48.92
N GLN A 7 10.80 19.92 -49.63
CA GLN A 7 10.65 18.49 -49.30
C GLN A 7 11.62 17.99 -48.23
N ASN A 8 12.67 18.74 -47.89
CA ASN A 8 13.70 18.32 -46.93
C ASN A 8 13.29 18.55 -45.45
N ARG A 9 12.15 19.19 -45.19
CA ARG A 9 11.67 19.44 -43.82
C ARG A 9 10.81 18.29 -43.26
N ALA A 10 10.34 17.38 -44.11
CA ALA A 10 9.49 16.25 -43.70
C ALA A 10 10.26 15.00 -43.24
N GLN A 11 11.59 14.94 -43.42
CA GLN A 11 12.40 13.76 -43.07
C GLN A 11 13.09 13.84 -41.70
N ARG A 12 12.86 14.89 -40.90
CA ARG A 12 13.45 15.02 -39.54
C ARG A 12 12.61 14.43 -38.42
N THR A 13 11.75 13.46 -38.71
CA THR A 13 11.21 12.57 -37.69
C THR A 13 12.04 11.30 -37.67
N HIS A 14 13.28 11.41 -37.19
CA HIS A 14 14.04 10.24 -36.79
C HIS A 14 13.32 9.64 -35.59
N ALA A 15 12.49 8.63 -35.85
CA ALA A 15 11.99 7.74 -34.81
C ALA A 15 13.22 7.12 -34.10
N PRO A 16 13.25 7.04 -32.76
CA PRO A 16 14.35 6.42 -32.05
C PRO A 16 14.28 4.91 -32.24
N GLU A 17 14.78 4.41 -33.37
CA GLU A 17 14.70 2.98 -33.72
C GLU A 17 15.50 2.11 -32.74
N ASN A 18 16.50 2.68 -32.05
CA ASN A 18 17.47 1.93 -31.23
C ASN A 18 17.69 2.50 -29.80
N GLY A 19 16.99 3.56 -29.40
CA GLY A 19 17.28 4.35 -28.19
C GLY A 19 17.21 3.54 -26.89
N LEU A 20 16.21 2.67 -26.76
CA LEU A 20 16.03 1.79 -25.61
C LEU A 20 17.18 0.79 -25.47
N ILE A 21 17.60 0.15 -26.57
CA ILE A 21 18.65 -0.89 -26.53
C ILE A 21 20.04 -0.26 -26.31
N THR A 22 20.27 0.96 -26.82
CA THR A 22 21.49 1.72 -26.53
C THR A 22 21.54 2.21 -25.08
N TRP A 23 20.41 2.62 -24.49
CA TRP A 23 20.32 3.03 -23.09
C TRP A 23 20.51 1.84 -22.13
N VAL A 24 19.86 0.70 -22.43
CA VAL A 24 20.02 -0.58 -21.69
C VAL A 24 21.48 -1.06 -21.73
N LYS A 25 22.15 -0.96 -22.88
CA LYS A 25 23.58 -1.32 -22.98
C LYS A 25 24.51 -0.30 -22.33
N GLY A 26 24.09 0.96 -22.15
CA GLY A 26 24.83 1.98 -21.41
C GLY A 26 24.76 1.76 -19.89
N ASN A 27 23.61 1.32 -19.39
CA ASN A 27 23.35 1.11 -17.95
C ASN A 27 23.38 -0.37 -17.53
N LYS A 28 24.33 -1.16 -18.06
CA LYS A 28 24.50 -2.58 -17.72
C LYS A 28 24.71 -2.80 -16.22
N GLY A 29 25.38 -1.88 -15.53
CA GLY A 29 25.60 -1.98 -14.08
C GLY A 29 24.30 -1.86 -13.27
N LEU A 30 23.44 -0.90 -13.65
CA LEU A 30 22.16 -0.69 -12.98
C LEU A 30 21.19 -1.85 -13.25
N LEU A 31 21.19 -2.37 -14.49
CA LEU A 31 20.43 -3.56 -14.85
C LEU A 31 20.96 -4.84 -14.19
N ALA A 32 22.28 -5.01 -14.08
CA ALA A 32 22.88 -6.14 -13.39
C ALA A 32 22.61 -6.08 -11.87
N LEU A 33 22.60 -4.89 -11.27
CA LEU A 33 22.19 -4.68 -9.88
C LEU A 33 20.72 -5.07 -9.69
N LEU A 34 19.83 -4.58 -10.55
CA LEU A 34 18.38 -4.84 -10.45
C LEU A 34 18.06 -6.32 -10.71
N LEU A 35 18.67 -6.93 -11.72
CA LEU A 35 18.56 -8.35 -12.03
C LEU A 35 19.16 -9.20 -10.89
N GLY A 36 20.30 -8.78 -10.36
CA GLY A 36 20.95 -9.41 -9.20
C GLY A 36 20.06 -9.36 -7.97
N MET A 37 19.39 -8.23 -7.70
CA MET A 37 18.47 -8.08 -6.58
C MET A 37 17.23 -8.98 -6.70
N VAL A 38 16.71 -9.18 -7.92
CA VAL A 38 15.57 -10.07 -8.19
C VAL A 38 15.99 -11.54 -8.12
N LEU A 39 17.22 -11.86 -8.54
CA LEU A 39 17.75 -13.22 -8.53
C LEU A 39 18.36 -13.62 -7.17
N LEU A 40 18.71 -12.65 -6.32
CA LEU A 40 19.34 -12.85 -5.01
C LEU A 40 18.60 -13.87 -4.12
N PRO A 41 17.26 -13.78 -3.91
CA PRO A 41 16.56 -14.77 -3.10
C PRO A 41 16.62 -16.18 -3.70
N PHE A 42 16.67 -16.31 -5.03
CA PHE A 42 16.80 -17.60 -5.72
C PHE A 42 18.23 -18.15 -5.69
N LEU A 43 19.24 -17.27 -5.68
CA LEU A 43 20.66 -17.66 -5.54
C LEU A 43 20.96 -18.16 -4.13
N ILE A 44 20.38 -17.55 -3.10
CA ILE A 44 20.48 -18.04 -1.71
C ILE A 44 19.77 -19.39 -1.59
N ALA A 45 18.60 -19.55 -2.22
CA ALA A 45 17.88 -20.82 -2.28
C ALA A 45 18.70 -21.96 -2.90
N LEU A 46 19.48 -21.65 -3.95
CA LEU A 46 20.36 -22.61 -4.62
C LEU A 46 21.62 -22.90 -3.79
N ALA A 47 22.14 -21.92 -3.05
CA ALA A 47 23.29 -22.06 -2.16
C ALA A 47 22.98 -22.95 -0.93
N ASP A 48 21.73 -22.96 -0.47
CA ASP A 48 21.25 -23.86 0.60
C ASP A 48 21.05 -25.33 0.15
N GLY A 49 21.32 -25.66 -1.12
CA GLY A 49 21.28 -27.03 -1.64
C GLY A 49 19.87 -27.58 -1.88
N GLN A 50 18.85 -26.72 -1.92
CA GLN A 50 17.46 -27.13 -2.15
C GLN A 50 17.23 -27.48 -3.63
N PRO A 51 16.55 -28.59 -3.93
CA PRO A 51 16.34 -29.00 -5.32
C PRO A 51 15.44 -27.98 -6.06
N LEU A 52 15.72 -27.78 -7.35
CA LEU A 52 15.15 -26.72 -8.19
C LEU A 52 13.62 -26.64 -8.17
N HIS A 53 12.94 -27.76 -7.89
CA HIS A 53 11.48 -27.84 -7.83
C HIS A 53 10.88 -27.21 -6.57
N GLU A 54 11.59 -27.15 -5.44
CA GLU A 54 11.16 -26.45 -4.22
C GLU A 54 11.45 -24.94 -4.28
N VAL A 55 12.55 -24.57 -4.94
CA VAL A 55 12.89 -23.16 -5.24
C VAL A 55 11.84 -22.52 -6.16
N LEU A 56 11.35 -23.26 -7.15
CA LEU A 56 10.29 -22.82 -8.06
C LEU A 56 8.90 -22.85 -7.40
N ARG A 57 8.60 -23.87 -6.58
CA ARG A 57 7.29 -23.97 -5.91
C ARG A 57 7.13 -23.01 -4.75
N ASN A 58 8.21 -22.42 -4.24
CA ASN A 58 8.16 -21.41 -3.19
C ASN A 58 7.17 -21.86 -2.11
N GLU A 59 7.41 -22.99 -1.44
CA GLU A 59 6.47 -23.55 -0.44
C GLU A 59 6.92 -23.28 1.00
N SER A 60 8.20 -23.37 1.36
CA SER A 60 8.73 -22.85 2.63
C SER A 60 10.26 -22.98 2.69
N GLY A 61 10.97 -21.86 2.77
CA GLY A 61 12.44 -21.82 2.92
C GLY A 61 12.93 -20.39 3.12
N ASN A 62 14.18 -20.20 3.57
CA ASN A 62 14.80 -18.88 3.80
C ASN A 62 14.62 -17.93 2.60
N ALA A 63 14.57 -18.47 1.39
CA ALA A 63 14.31 -17.74 0.15
C ALA A 63 13.01 -16.89 0.19
N LYS A 64 11.91 -17.44 0.74
CA LYS A 64 10.65 -16.69 0.92
C LYS A 64 10.80 -15.51 1.84
N PHE A 65 11.50 -15.74 2.95
CA PHE A 65 11.68 -14.72 3.98
C PHE A 65 12.47 -13.54 3.41
N PHE A 66 13.61 -13.82 2.76
CA PHE A 66 14.39 -12.78 2.09
C PHE A 66 13.61 -12.13 0.95
N GLN A 67 12.87 -12.90 0.14
CA GLN A 67 12.03 -12.35 -0.92
C GLN A 67 10.95 -11.41 -0.37
N GLY A 68 10.25 -11.80 0.70
CA GLY A 68 9.24 -10.98 1.37
C GLY A 68 9.85 -9.70 1.95
N LEU A 69 10.98 -9.81 2.65
CA LEU A 69 11.70 -8.68 3.20
C LEU A 69 12.17 -7.71 2.10
N LEU A 70 12.72 -8.23 1.00
CA LEU A 70 13.11 -7.40 -0.14
C LEU A 70 11.89 -6.68 -0.73
N ILE A 71 10.78 -7.38 -0.93
CA ILE A 71 9.53 -6.78 -1.44
C ILE A 71 9.07 -5.66 -0.51
N GLU A 72 9.06 -5.88 0.80
CA GLU A 72 8.67 -4.85 1.78
C GLU A 72 9.59 -3.63 1.73
N VAL A 73 10.91 -3.84 1.69
CA VAL A 73 11.90 -2.75 1.54
C VAL A 73 11.67 -1.98 0.25
N PHE A 74 11.39 -2.65 -0.87
CA PHE A 74 11.09 -2.00 -2.14
C PHE A 74 9.79 -1.18 -2.10
N ILE A 75 8.73 -1.73 -1.48
CA ILE A 75 7.47 -1.02 -1.30
C ILE A 75 7.70 0.25 -0.47
N LEU A 76 8.41 0.14 0.66
CA LEU A 76 8.74 1.28 1.51
C LEU A 76 9.66 2.29 0.82
N ALA A 77 10.61 1.84 -0.01
CA ALA A 77 11.49 2.72 -0.78
C ALA A 77 10.73 3.52 -1.85
N ILE A 78 9.84 2.86 -2.61
CA ILE A 78 9.00 3.53 -3.62
C ILE A 78 8.02 4.50 -2.93
N PHE A 79 7.47 4.11 -1.78
CA PHE A 79 6.60 4.96 -0.98
C PHE A 79 7.32 6.22 -0.47
N ALA A 80 8.54 6.07 0.07
CA ALA A 80 9.38 7.19 0.48
C ALA A 80 9.71 8.12 -0.69
N LEU A 81 10.08 7.56 -1.86
CA LEU A 81 10.35 8.34 -3.07
C LEU A 81 9.11 9.10 -3.55
N SER A 82 7.94 8.46 -3.53
CA SER A 82 6.68 9.10 -3.87
C SER A 82 6.37 10.27 -2.95
N TYR A 83 6.62 10.13 -1.64
CA TYR A 83 6.40 11.23 -0.70
C TYR A 83 7.44 12.34 -0.78
N ASP A 84 8.69 12.01 -1.05
CA ASP A 84 9.72 13.01 -1.34
C ASP A 84 9.33 13.87 -2.55
N LEU A 85 8.82 13.24 -3.61
CA LEU A 85 8.31 13.94 -4.79
C LEU A 85 7.08 14.80 -4.49
N VAL A 86 6.11 14.28 -3.74
CA VAL A 86 4.89 15.04 -3.38
C VAL A 86 5.25 16.23 -2.48
N LEU A 87 6.10 16.04 -1.48
CA LEU A 87 6.59 17.12 -0.61
C LEU A 87 7.41 18.14 -1.41
N GLY A 88 8.25 17.68 -2.34
CA GLY A 88 9.07 18.53 -3.19
C GLY A 88 8.28 19.40 -4.17
N ILE A 89 7.16 18.89 -4.71
CA ILE A 89 6.36 19.62 -5.72
C ILE A 89 5.21 20.40 -5.08
N THR A 90 4.48 19.80 -4.14
CA THR A 90 3.23 20.37 -3.62
C THR A 90 3.38 20.97 -2.23
N GLY A 91 4.42 20.60 -1.47
CA GLY A 91 4.66 21.09 -0.10
C GLY A 91 3.61 20.65 0.93
N ILE A 92 2.65 19.80 0.54
CA ILE A 92 1.56 19.32 1.40
C ILE A 92 1.43 17.80 1.30
N LEU A 93 1.21 17.14 2.44
CA LEU A 93 1.09 15.68 2.52
C LEU A 93 -0.07 15.27 3.43
N SER A 94 -0.93 14.34 2.99
CA SER A 94 -2.06 13.83 3.77
C SER A 94 -2.02 12.32 3.95
N PHE A 95 -2.10 11.85 5.20
CA PHE A 95 -2.28 10.42 5.53
C PHE A 95 -3.73 10.05 5.85
N GLY A 96 -4.67 10.98 5.69
CA GLY A 96 -6.07 10.78 6.11
C GLY A 96 -6.76 9.58 5.45
N HIS A 97 -6.37 9.24 4.21
CA HIS A 97 -6.97 8.11 3.48
C HIS A 97 -6.87 6.78 4.24
N ALA A 98 -5.76 6.51 4.91
CA ALA A 98 -5.60 5.29 5.70
C ALA A 98 -6.64 5.18 6.83
N MET A 99 -6.96 6.31 7.48
CA MET A 99 -7.97 6.37 8.53
C MET A 99 -9.38 6.12 7.99
N PHE A 100 -9.72 6.65 6.80
CA PHE A 100 -11.00 6.36 6.15
C PHE A 100 -11.16 4.88 5.81
N PHE A 101 -10.10 4.24 5.31
CA PHE A 101 -10.11 2.80 5.04
C PHE A 101 -10.26 1.98 6.33
N ALA A 102 -9.53 2.35 7.39
CA ALA A 102 -9.65 1.70 8.70
C ALA A 102 -11.07 1.80 9.25
N ALA A 103 -11.66 3.00 9.28
CA ALA A 103 -13.01 3.23 9.75
C ALA A 103 -14.06 2.42 8.96
N GLY A 104 -13.93 2.37 7.64
CA GLY A 104 -14.84 1.61 6.77
C GLY A 104 -14.73 0.09 6.97
N ALA A 105 -13.51 -0.45 7.02
CA ALA A 105 -13.28 -1.87 7.29
C ALA A 105 -13.83 -2.28 8.66
N TYR A 106 -13.61 -1.44 9.67
CA TYR A 106 -14.08 -1.70 11.02
C TYR A 106 -15.59 -1.65 11.15
N PHE A 107 -16.21 -0.61 10.58
CA PHE A 107 -17.67 -0.50 10.55
C PHE A 107 -18.30 -1.68 9.80
N THR A 108 -17.70 -2.11 8.68
CA THR A 108 -18.16 -3.29 7.95
C THR A 108 -18.12 -4.53 8.83
N GLY A 109 -17.00 -4.76 9.53
CA GLY A 109 -16.87 -5.87 10.48
C GLY A 109 -17.96 -5.86 11.55
N ILE A 110 -18.19 -4.70 12.19
CA ILE A 110 -19.19 -4.54 13.25
C ILE A 110 -20.61 -4.74 12.71
N ALA A 111 -20.92 -4.18 11.53
CA ALA A 111 -22.24 -4.29 10.93
C ALA A 111 -22.62 -5.75 10.62
N PHE A 112 -21.64 -6.54 10.15
CA PHE A 112 -21.85 -7.98 9.92
C PHE A 112 -21.90 -8.79 11.22
N LYS A 113 -21.03 -8.50 12.20
CA LYS A 113 -20.93 -9.30 13.43
C LYS A 113 -22.00 -8.98 14.48
N SER A 114 -22.30 -7.71 14.70
CA SER A 114 -23.15 -7.26 15.81
C SER A 114 -24.58 -6.96 15.39
N LEU A 115 -24.82 -6.60 14.12
CA LEU A 115 -26.14 -6.19 13.63
C LEU A 115 -26.75 -7.16 12.60
N GLU A 116 -26.01 -8.18 12.15
CA GLU A 116 -26.42 -9.12 11.09
C GLU A 116 -27.00 -8.42 9.85
N TRP A 117 -26.51 -7.21 9.56
CA TRP A 117 -27.08 -6.39 8.49
C TRP A 117 -26.79 -6.98 7.11
N GLY A 118 -27.79 -6.91 6.23
CA GLY A 118 -27.62 -7.26 4.84
C GLY A 118 -26.65 -6.30 4.13
N VAL A 119 -25.99 -6.77 3.08
CA VAL A 119 -24.95 -6.02 2.34
C VAL A 119 -25.43 -4.60 1.95
N GLY A 120 -26.70 -4.44 1.58
CA GLY A 120 -27.29 -3.15 1.23
C GLY A 120 -27.40 -2.15 2.39
N GLN A 121 -27.73 -2.62 3.59
CA GLN A 121 -27.83 -1.77 4.80
C GLN A 121 -26.44 -1.36 5.29
N THR A 122 -25.49 -2.29 5.26
CA THR A 122 -24.09 -2.02 5.57
C THR A 122 -23.48 -0.96 4.64
N LEU A 123 -23.82 -0.99 3.35
CA LEU A 123 -23.34 0.00 2.39
C LEU A 123 -23.88 1.41 2.68
N LEU A 124 -25.17 1.54 3.01
CA LEU A 124 -25.76 2.81 3.44
C LEU A 124 -25.12 3.32 4.74
N GLY A 125 -24.90 2.42 5.70
CA GLY A 125 -24.18 2.74 6.94
C GLY A 125 -22.76 3.23 6.68
N LEU A 126 -22.04 2.62 5.73
CA LEU A 126 -20.69 3.04 5.34
C LEU A 126 -20.67 4.47 4.80
N VAL A 127 -21.66 4.83 4.00
CA VAL A 127 -21.79 6.19 3.45
C VAL A 127 -21.98 7.19 4.58
N VAL A 128 -22.86 6.90 5.55
CA VAL A 128 -23.11 7.77 6.69
C VAL A 128 -21.84 7.94 7.53
N VAL A 129 -21.14 6.84 7.86
CA VAL A 129 -19.89 6.87 8.61
C VAL A 129 -18.81 7.65 7.87
N GLY A 130 -18.68 7.44 6.55
CA GLY A 130 -17.74 8.18 5.71
C GLY A 130 -18.02 9.68 5.69
N VAL A 131 -19.30 10.08 5.60
CA VAL A 131 -19.71 11.49 5.63
C VAL A 131 -19.41 12.12 6.99
N VAL A 132 -19.77 11.45 8.09
CA VAL A 132 -19.47 11.92 9.44
C VAL A 132 -17.96 12.06 9.64
N GLN A 133 -17.19 11.07 9.23
CA GLN A 133 -15.73 11.08 9.32
C GLN A 133 -15.12 12.23 8.51
N ALA A 134 -15.63 12.47 7.30
CA ALA A 134 -15.18 13.56 6.43
C ALA A 134 -15.50 14.94 7.00
N LEU A 135 -16.68 15.11 7.61
CA LEU A 135 -17.07 16.34 8.30
C LEU A 135 -16.14 16.63 9.50
N LEU A 136 -15.87 15.63 10.32
CA LEU A 136 -14.96 15.76 11.46
C LEU A 136 -13.55 16.13 11.00
N PHE A 137 -13.02 15.43 9.98
CA PHE A 137 -11.69 15.71 9.43
C PHE A 137 -11.62 17.10 8.79
N GLY A 138 -12.63 17.47 8.00
CA GLY A 138 -12.71 18.77 7.33
C GLY A 138 -12.76 19.94 8.31
N LEU A 139 -13.46 19.80 9.43
CA LEU A 139 -13.54 20.84 10.47
C LEU A 139 -12.19 21.07 11.16
N VAL A 140 -11.46 20.00 11.45
CA VAL A 140 -10.17 20.09 12.16
C VAL A 140 -9.06 20.62 11.25
N LEU A 141 -9.08 20.22 9.98
CA LEU A 141 -7.96 20.47 9.07
C LEU A 141 -7.96 21.83 8.37
N TRP A 142 -9.06 22.58 8.39
CA TRP A 142 -9.10 23.93 7.80
C TRP A 142 -8.04 24.86 8.40
N ARG A 143 -7.62 24.66 9.66
CA ARG A 143 -6.63 25.55 10.31
C ARG A 143 -5.16 25.23 10.06
N VAL A 144 -4.83 24.16 9.32
CA VAL A 144 -3.46 23.63 9.28
C VAL A 144 -2.92 23.59 7.84
N GLN A 145 -1.68 24.05 7.63
CA GLN A 145 -1.04 24.09 6.31
C GLN A 145 0.38 23.50 6.35
N GLY A 146 0.85 22.96 5.21
CA GLY A 146 2.21 22.45 5.04
C GLY A 146 2.48 21.14 5.77
N ILE A 147 3.68 21.02 6.35
CA ILE A 147 4.15 19.81 7.07
C ILE A 147 3.32 19.54 8.32
N THR A 148 2.83 20.58 8.98
CA THR A 148 1.97 20.47 10.17
C THR A 148 0.64 19.79 9.83
N PHE A 149 0.12 19.94 8.60
CA PHE A 149 -1.08 19.24 8.16
C PHE A 149 -0.84 17.72 8.13
N ALA A 150 0.32 17.28 7.63
CA ALA A 150 0.69 15.87 7.63
C ALA A 150 0.77 15.30 9.06
N LEU A 151 1.48 15.99 9.97
CA LEU A 151 1.63 15.58 11.36
C LEU A 151 0.29 15.52 12.09
N VAL A 152 -0.58 16.51 11.89
CA VAL A 152 -1.93 16.52 12.49
C VAL A 152 -2.77 15.38 11.96
N THR A 153 -2.79 15.10 10.64
CA THR A 153 -3.54 13.96 10.11
C THR A 153 -3.06 12.62 10.65
N LEU A 154 -1.75 12.44 10.80
CA LEU A 154 -1.15 11.24 11.39
C LEU A 154 -1.50 11.12 12.88
N GLY A 155 -1.47 12.23 13.62
CA GLY A 155 -1.91 12.28 15.01
C GLY A 155 -3.37 11.90 15.19
N ILE A 156 -4.28 12.41 14.34
CA ILE A 156 -5.70 12.05 14.41
C ILE A 156 -5.91 10.58 14.06
N ALA A 157 -5.18 10.04 13.07
CA ALA A 157 -5.21 8.62 12.74
C ALA A 157 -4.77 7.75 13.93
N ALA A 158 -3.72 8.14 14.65
CA ALA A 158 -3.27 7.45 15.85
C ALA A 158 -4.29 7.54 16.99
N VAL A 159 -4.92 8.70 17.21
CA VAL A 159 -6.00 8.86 18.19
C VAL A 159 -7.17 7.94 17.85
N PHE A 160 -7.56 7.86 16.58
CA PHE A 160 -8.61 6.95 16.12
C PHE A 160 -8.25 5.48 16.39
N GLN A 161 -7.02 5.08 16.10
CA GLN A 161 -6.53 3.74 16.43
C GLN A 161 -6.64 3.45 17.93
N ILE A 162 -6.24 4.39 18.79
CA ILE A 162 -6.33 4.25 20.25
C ILE A 162 -7.79 4.12 20.71
N ILE A 163 -8.70 4.92 20.14
CA ILE A 163 -10.13 4.83 20.45
C ILE A 163 -10.66 3.45 20.08
N VAL A 164 -10.34 2.95 18.88
CA VAL A 164 -10.78 1.63 18.41
C VAL A 164 -10.24 0.49 19.28
N MET A 165 -9.01 0.63 19.77
CA MET A 165 -8.33 -0.35 20.65
C MET A 165 -8.76 -0.25 22.12
N SER A 166 -9.52 0.77 22.51
CA SER A 166 -9.87 1.00 23.92
C SER A 166 -10.68 -0.15 24.52
N SER A 167 -10.35 -0.52 25.77
CA SER A 167 -10.97 -1.63 26.50
C SER A 167 -12.48 -1.42 26.76
N GLU A 168 -12.92 -0.17 26.87
CA GLU A 168 -14.34 0.18 27.05
C GLU A 168 -15.22 -0.20 25.84
N LEU A 169 -14.61 -0.31 24.65
CA LEU A 169 -15.29 -0.65 23.40
C LEU A 169 -15.15 -2.12 23.02
N GLN A 170 -14.49 -2.94 23.84
CA GLN A 170 -14.16 -4.34 23.55
C GLN A 170 -15.38 -5.18 23.14
N GLY A 171 -16.56 -4.91 23.72
CA GLY A 171 -17.80 -5.64 23.38
C GLY A 171 -18.30 -5.45 21.95
N TRP A 172 -17.94 -4.33 21.30
CA TRP A 172 -18.36 -4.01 19.92
C TRP A 172 -17.20 -4.13 18.93
N THR A 173 -15.99 -3.82 19.38
CA THR A 173 -14.82 -3.64 18.52
C THR A 173 -13.90 -4.87 18.56
N GLY A 174 -13.95 -5.66 19.64
CA GLY A 174 -12.97 -6.71 19.88
C GLY A 174 -11.61 -6.18 20.36
N ALA A 175 -11.40 -4.86 20.46
CA ALA A 175 -10.18 -4.22 20.95
C ALA A 175 -8.90 -4.92 20.43
N ASP A 176 -8.01 -5.38 21.31
CA ASP A 176 -6.75 -6.08 20.97
C ASP A 176 -6.94 -7.43 20.25
N VAL A 177 -8.09 -8.11 20.39
CA VAL A 177 -8.34 -9.39 19.71
C VAL A 177 -8.88 -9.22 18.29
N GLY A 178 -9.34 -8.01 17.97
CA GLY A 178 -9.95 -7.65 16.70
C GLY A 178 -11.30 -8.34 16.42
N LEU A 179 -11.95 -7.90 15.35
CA LEU A 179 -13.18 -8.51 14.85
C LEU A 179 -12.88 -9.79 14.06
N GLN A 180 -12.86 -10.92 14.76
CA GLN A 180 -12.75 -12.24 14.15
C GLN A 180 -14.11 -12.68 13.60
N GLY A 181 -14.12 -13.11 12.34
CA GLY A 181 -15.31 -13.56 11.59
C GLY A 181 -15.66 -15.03 11.76
N GLY A 182 -15.25 -15.67 12.85
CA GLY A 182 -15.59 -17.06 13.15
C GLY A 182 -15.68 -17.28 14.65
N ASP A 183 -16.62 -18.13 15.05
CA ASP A 183 -16.91 -18.60 16.40
C ASP A 183 -15.76 -19.34 17.09
N CYS A 184 -14.53 -18.81 17.06
CA CYS A 184 -13.41 -19.46 17.75
C CYS A 184 -13.59 -19.41 19.28
N ALA A 185 -14.36 -18.44 19.80
CA ALA A 185 -14.67 -18.34 21.23
C ALA A 185 -15.62 -19.45 21.73
N ARG A 186 -16.59 -19.91 20.92
CA ARG A 186 -17.51 -20.99 21.33
C ARG A 186 -16.89 -22.39 21.26
N ILE A 187 -15.81 -22.58 20.48
CA ILE A 187 -15.16 -23.88 20.33
C ILE A 187 -14.30 -24.21 21.57
N PHE A 188 -13.74 -23.21 22.25
CA PHE A 188 -12.98 -23.42 23.49
C PHE A 188 -13.86 -23.67 24.72
N GLU A 189 -15.12 -23.21 24.71
CA GLU A 189 -16.06 -23.43 25.83
C GLU A 189 -16.67 -24.84 25.83
N HIS A 190 -16.68 -25.53 24.68
CA HIS A 190 -17.11 -26.92 24.56
C HIS A 190 -16.02 -27.97 24.91
N GLN A 191 -14.84 -27.54 25.37
CA GLN A 191 -13.71 -28.39 25.73
C GLN A 191 -13.38 -28.39 27.24
N GLN A 192 -14.26 -27.85 28.09
CA GLN A 192 -14.23 -28.06 29.55
C GLN A 192 -15.46 -28.82 30.01
#